data_AF-A0A8S4DZT6-F1
#
_entry.id   AF-A0A8S4DZT6-F1
#
_cell.length_a   1.000
_cell.length_b   1.000
_cell.length_c   1.000
_cell.angle_alpha   90.00
_cell.angle_beta   90.00
_cell.angle_gamma   90.00
#
_symmetry.space_group_name_H-M   'P 1'
#
loop_
_entity.id
_entity.type
_entity.pdbx_description
1 polymer ?
#
loop_
_entity_poly.entity_id
_entity_poly.type
_entity_poly.pdbx_seq_one_letter_code
_entity_poly.pdbx_strand_id
1 'polypeptide(L)'
;MDDGVDYMHPDLKYNYNAEASYDFSSNDPFPYPRYTDDWFNSHGTRCAGEVAAARDNGVCGVGVAYHSKVAGIRMLDQPYMTDLIEANSMGHEPNKIHIYSASWGPTDDGRTVDGPRNATMRAIVRGVNEGRNGLGNIYVWASGDGGEDDDCNCDGYAASMWTVSINSAINDGQNAHYDESCSSTLASTFSNGARDPSTGVATTDLYGKCTATHSGTSAAAPEAAGVFALALHANPSLTWRDIQHLTVLTSKRNSLYDAKGRFHWTMNGVGLEFNHLFGFGVLDAGAMTALAASWKSVPPRYHCEAGAVNTHTEIPPEGSIKLSISTAACAGAGSEVRYLEHVQAVVSANCSRRGDLELFLTSPMGTSIKLCISTAACAGAGSEVRYLEHVQAVVSSNCSRRGDLELFLTSPMGTRSMILSRRANDDDSRDGFTKWPFMTTHTWGEYPQGVWTLEASFNSGGSATPASGWLRGWSLVLHGTRAPPYAQLQPQDPHSKLAVVKKAHEDNATIK
;
A
#
# COMPACT_ATOMS: atom_id res chain seq x y z
N MET A 1 2.56 9.16 -11.94
CA MET A 1 1.88 8.46 -13.05
C MET A 1 0.50 9.06 -13.09
N ASP A 2 0.20 9.87 -14.10
CA ASP A 2 -0.71 11.00 -13.91
C ASP A 2 -1.34 11.51 -15.22
N ASP A 3 -1.90 12.72 -15.21
CA ASP A 3 -2.44 13.44 -16.38
C ASP A 3 -1.37 13.96 -17.37
N GLY A 4 -0.12 14.15 -16.92
CA GLY A 4 1.02 14.59 -17.71
C GLY A 4 2.05 15.37 -16.88
N VAL A 5 3.12 15.85 -17.53
CA VAL A 5 4.11 16.76 -16.92
C VAL A 5 4.52 17.83 -17.94
N ASP A 6 4.34 19.11 -17.60
CA ASP A 6 4.92 20.24 -18.35
C ASP A 6 6.45 20.20 -18.23
N TYR A 7 7.08 19.37 -19.04
CA TYR A 7 8.54 19.23 -19.09
C TYR A 7 9.23 20.43 -19.74
N MET A 8 8.48 21.42 -20.24
CA MET A 8 9.02 22.71 -20.69
C MET A 8 9.03 23.75 -19.56
N HIS A 9 8.33 23.48 -18.45
CA HIS A 9 8.27 24.36 -17.28
C HIS A 9 9.68 24.79 -16.85
N PRO A 10 9.95 26.10 -16.63
CA PRO A 10 11.30 26.60 -16.39
C PRO A 10 12.03 25.95 -15.23
N ASP A 11 11.27 25.41 -14.27
CA ASP A 11 11.72 24.80 -13.02
C ASP A 11 11.93 23.27 -13.14
N LEU A 12 11.23 22.60 -14.07
CA LEU A 12 11.31 21.15 -14.29
C LEU A 12 12.25 20.75 -15.42
N LYS A 13 12.38 21.56 -16.47
CA LYS A 13 13.05 21.21 -17.75
C LYS A 13 14.49 20.69 -17.67
N TYR A 14 15.22 21.00 -16.60
CA TYR A 14 16.59 20.49 -16.37
C TYR A 14 16.62 19.17 -15.57
N ASN A 15 15.53 18.85 -14.86
CA ASN A 15 15.34 17.62 -14.10
C ASN A 15 14.43 16.60 -14.81
N TYR A 16 13.75 16.99 -15.87
CA TYR A 16 13.02 16.07 -16.74
C TYR A 16 13.92 14.97 -17.34
N ASN A 17 13.40 13.74 -17.40
CA ASN A 17 14.03 12.58 -18.00
C ASN A 17 13.16 12.00 -19.13
N ALA A 18 13.40 12.47 -20.35
CA ALA A 18 12.71 11.99 -21.56
C ALA A 18 12.92 10.48 -21.81
N GLU A 19 14.03 9.90 -21.36
CA GLU A 19 14.37 8.49 -21.58
C GLU A 19 13.59 7.50 -20.70
N ALA A 20 12.84 8.00 -19.72
CA ALA A 20 12.01 7.21 -18.81
C ALA A 20 10.55 7.72 -18.80
N SER A 21 10.18 8.52 -19.80
CA SER A 21 8.90 9.21 -19.91
C SER A 21 8.10 8.68 -21.10
N TYR A 22 6.78 8.57 -20.96
CA TYR A 22 5.90 8.08 -22.02
C TYR A 22 4.46 8.55 -21.85
N ASP A 23 3.76 8.67 -22.97
CA ASP A 23 2.34 9.00 -23.04
C ASP A 23 1.55 7.76 -23.45
N PHE A 24 0.82 7.16 -22.51
CA PHE A 24 -0.08 6.03 -22.78
C PHE A 24 -1.49 6.47 -23.21
N SER A 25 -1.87 7.73 -22.98
CA SER A 25 -3.14 8.31 -23.46
C SER A 25 -3.13 8.59 -24.97
N SER A 26 -1.97 8.98 -25.51
CA SER A 26 -1.74 9.33 -26.92
C SER A 26 -0.81 8.34 -27.65
N ASN A 27 -0.13 7.45 -26.90
CA ASN A 27 0.78 6.40 -27.37
C ASN A 27 2.01 6.95 -28.12
N ASP A 28 2.73 7.85 -27.46
CA ASP A 28 3.94 8.51 -27.98
C ASP A 28 4.90 8.90 -26.82
N PRO A 29 6.13 9.40 -27.06
CA PRO A 29 7.12 9.65 -26.00
C PRO A 29 7.02 11.05 -25.35
N PHE A 30 5.95 11.82 -25.59
CA PHE A 30 5.79 13.20 -25.14
C PHE A 30 4.61 13.34 -24.16
N PRO A 31 4.80 13.08 -22.84
CA PRO A 31 3.74 13.13 -21.82
C PRO A 31 3.33 14.57 -21.45
N TYR A 32 3.28 15.48 -22.42
CA TYR A 32 2.94 16.87 -22.22
C TYR A 32 1.43 17.01 -21.97
N PRO A 33 0.99 17.72 -20.93
CA PRO A 33 -0.42 17.94 -20.63
C PRO A 33 -1.18 18.50 -21.83
N ARG A 34 -2.25 17.80 -22.26
CA ARG A 34 -3.17 18.30 -23.27
C ARG A 34 -3.86 19.54 -22.73
N TYR A 35 -3.84 20.62 -23.51
CA TYR A 35 -4.47 21.89 -23.13
C TYR A 35 -5.98 21.72 -22.85
N THR A 36 -6.45 22.34 -21.77
CA THR A 36 -7.86 22.58 -21.44
C THR A 36 -8.01 23.97 -20.82
N ASP A 37 -9.20 24.58 -20.97
CA ASP A 37 -9.50 25.93 -20.46
C ASP A 37 -9.72 26.00 -18.93
N ASP A 38 -9.71 24.84 -18.25
CA ASP A 38 -10.04 24.64 -16.84
C ASP A 38 -8.86 24.12 -15.99
N TRP A 39 -7.67 23.97 -16.59
CA TRP A 39 -6.48 23.39 -15.95
C TRP A 39 -6.67 21.94 -15.45
N PHE A 40 -7.62 21.18 -16.02
CA PHE A 40 -7.86 19.77 -15.68
C PHE A 40 -6.58 18.92 -15.65
N ASN A 41 -5.74 19.01 -16.69
CA ASN A 41 -4.48 18.27 -16.79
C ASN A 41 -3.29 18.94 -16.05
N SER A 42 -3.49 19.55 -14.87
CA SER A 42 -2.44 20.24 -14.11
C SER A 42 -1.77 19.41 -13.02
N HIS A 43 -2.32 18.26 -12.68
CA HIS A 43 -2.04 17.50 -11.47
C HIS A 43 -0.61 16.95 -11.46
N GLY A 44 -0.22 16.15 -12.45
CA GLY A 44 1.12 15.57 -12.53
C GLY A 44 2.24 16.60 -12.67
N THR A 45 1.92 17.80 -13.17
CA THR A 45 2.86 18.93 -13.21
C THR A 45 3.10 19.55 -11.83
N ARG A 46 2.10 19.53 -10.94
CA ARG A 46 2.20 19.98 -9.55
C ARG A 46 2.98 18.97 -8.71
N CYS A 47 2.64 17.68 -8.85
CA CYS A 47 3.38 16.57 -8.24
C CYS A 47 4.85 16.51 -8.67
N ALA A 48 5.15 16.80 -9.95
CA ALA A 48 6.53 16.82 -10.45
C ALA A 48 7.40 17.91 -9.78
N GLY A 49 6.81 19.05 -9.42
CA GLY A 49 7.49 20.13 -8.72
C GLY A 49 7.86 19.78 -7.29
N GLU A 50 6.95 19.16 -6.55
CA GLU A 50 7.16 18.74 -5.15
C GLU A 50 8.32 17.76 -5.03
N VAL A 51 8.48 16.85 -6.01
CA VAL A 51 9.65 15.96 -6.08
C VAL A 51 10.91 16.72 -6.51
N ALA A 52 10.85 17.45 -7.63
CA ALA A 52 12.05 17.76 -8.43
C ALA A 52 12.12 19.18 -9.05
N ALA A 53 11.31 20.16 -8.61
CA ALA A 53 11.55 21.57 -8.93
C ALA A 53 12.99 21.98 -8.55
N ALA A 54 13.64 22.75 -9.41
CA ALA A 54 15.03 23.10 -9.26
C ALA A 54 15.22 24.23 -8.23
N ARG A 55 16.31 24.18 -7.46
CA ARG A 55 16.64 25.24 -6.50
C ARG A 55 17.37 26.42 -7.16
N ASP A 56 17.41 27.54 -6.45
CA ASP A 56 18.27 28.71 -6.71
C ASP A 56 18.09 29.38 -8.09
N ASN A 57 17.01 29.10 -8.82
CA ASN A 57 16.77 29.55 -10.21
C ASN A 57 15.92 30.83 -10.33
N GLY A 58 15.26 31.26 -9.24
CA GLY A 58 14.35 32.41 -9.22
C GLY A 58 12.93 32.13 -9.77
N VAL A 59 12.53 30.86 -9.86
CA VAL A 59 11.20 30.40 -10.31
C VAL A 59 10.54 29.62 -9.18
N CYS A 60 9.22 29.77 -9.03
CA CYS A 60 8.34 29.05 -8.09
C CYS A 60 8.90 28.75 -6.69
N GLY A 61 9.58 27.62 -6.49
CA GLY A 61 9.94 27.10 -5.17
C GLY A 61 11.19 26.21 -5.21
N VAL A 62 11.07 24.99 -4.67
CA VAL A 62 12.12 23.97 -4.71
C VAL A 62 11.51 22.60 -4.38
N GLY A 63 11.88 21.56 -5.11
CA GLY A 63 11.43 20.19 -4.84
C GLY A 63 12.23 19.53 -3.71
N VAL A 64 11.60 18.62 -2.96
CA VAL A 64 12.22 17.88 -1.85
C VAL A 64 13.54 17.22 -2.29
N ALA A 65 13.58 16.69 -3.52
CA ALA A 65 14.76 16.16 -4.17
C ALA A 65 15.12 16.95 -5.44
N TYR A 66 15.33 18.26 -5.32
CA TYR A 66 15.65 19.23 -6.39
C TYR A 66 16.84 18.91 -7.34
N HIS A 67 17.63 17.85 -7.09
CA HIS A 67 18.69 17.33 -7.99
C HIS A 67 18.37 15.95 -8.59
N SER A 68 17.24 15.36 -8.22
CA SER A 68 16.74 14.11 -8.79
C SER A 68 16.27 14.30 -10.24
N LYS A 69 15.91 13.21 -10.90
CA LYS A 69 15.28 13.24 -12.22
C LYS A 69 13.83 12.78 -12.13
N VAL A 70 12.94 13.57 -12.75
CA VAL A 70 11.50 13.31 -12.82
C VAL A 70 11.11 12.86 -14.22
N ALA A 71 10.19 11.92 -14.31
CA ALA A 71 9.69 11.38 -15.56
C ALA A 71 8.17 11.55 -15.63
N GLY A 72 7.66 11.92 -16.81
CA GLY A 72 6.24 12.01 -17.07
C GLY A 72 5.70 10.68 -17.58
N ILE A 73 4.71 10.12 -16.89
CA ILE A 73 3.92 8.99 -17.40
C ILE A 73 2.48 9.51 -17.50
N ARG A 74 2.09 9.97 -18.69
CA ARG A 74 0.73 10.48 -18.99
C ARG A 74 -0.17 9.29 -19.29
N MET A 75 -1.17 9.08 -18.43
CA MET A 75 -2.07 7.92 -18.48
C MET A 75 -3.48 8.18 -17.95
N LEU A 76 -3.72 9.25 -17.16
CA LEU A 76 -5.06 9.57 -16.64
C LEU A 76 -5.94 10.34 -17.64
N ASP A 77 -5.35 11.11 -18.56
CA ASP A 77 -6.11 11.91 -19.54
C ASP A 77 -6.63 11.04 -20.70
N GLN A 78 -7.64 10.22 -20.43
CA GLN A 78 -8.33 9.36 -21.39
C GLN A 78 -9.74 8.99 -20.87
N PRO A 79 -10.70 8.63 -21.74
CA PRO A 79 -12.09 8.43 -21.31
C PRO A 79 -12.32 7.21 -20.40
N TYR A 80 -11.43 6.21 -20.42
CA TYR A 80 -11.53 5.00 -19.60
C TYR A 80 -10.14 4.47 -19.23
N MET A 81 -9.87 4.26 -17.94
CA MET A 81 -8.72 3.48 -17.49
C MET A 81 -8.91 1.97 -17.79
N THR A 82 -7.80 1.26 -18.03
CA THR A 82 -7.81 -0.19 -18.27
C THR A 82 -6.59 -0.87 -17.63
N ASP A 83 -6.78 -2.11 -17.19
CA ASP A 83 -5.77 -3.04 -16.64
C ASP A 83 -4.47 -3.06 -17.47
N LEU A 84 -4.55 -2.90 -18.79
CA LEU A 84 -3.37 -2.88 -19.66
C LEU A 84 -2.60 -1.54 -19.60
N ILE A 85 -3.29 -0.40 -19.48
CA ILE A 85 -2.63 0.91 -19.43
C ILE A 85 -2.08 1.20 -18.02
N GLU A 86 -2.80 0.78 -16.99
CA GLU A 86 -2.30 0.67 -15.62
C GLU A 86 -1.02 -0.18 -15.58
N ALA A 87 -1.06 -1.43 -16.06
CA ALA A 87 0.08 -2.34 -16.08
C ALA A 87 1.28 -1.80 -16.88
N ASN A 88 1.04 -1.22 -18.06
CA ASN A 88 2.10 -0.65 -18.87
C ASN A 88 2.74 0.58 -18.21
N SER A 89 1.97 1.39 -17.48
CA SER A 89 2.47 2.53 -16.70
C SER A 89 3.30 2.07 -15.50
N MET A 90 2.77 1.14 -14.70
CA MET A 90 3.43 0.54 -13.54
C MET A 90 4.73 -0.19 -13.90
N GLY A 91 4.80 -0.76 -15.11
CA GLY A 91 5.94 -1.50 -15.64
C GLY A 91 6.80 -0.73 -16.65
N HIS A 92 6.62 0.59 -16.79
CA HIS A 92 7.40 1.39 -17.74
C HIS A 92 8.83 1.65 -17.22
N GLU A 93 9.86 1.31 -18.00
CA GLU A 93 11.27 1.58 -17.70
C GLU A 93 11.74 1.23 -16.26
N PRO A 94 11.46 0.03 -15.73
CA PRO A 94 11.62 -0.32 -14.30
C PRO A 94 13.08 -0.40 -13.82
N ASN A 95 14.06 -0.31 -14.73
CA ASN A 95 15.49 -0.23 -14.40
C ASN A 95 16.08 1.18 -14.57
N LYS A 96 15.29 2.15 -15.08
CA LYS A 96 15.62 3.60 -15.05
C LYS A 96 14.82 4.33 -13.97
N ILE A 97 13.52 4.06 -13.87
CA ILE A 97 12.65 4.62 -12.85
C ILE A 97 12.92 3.91 -11.53
N HIS A 98 13.20 4.69 -10.49
CA HIS A 98 13.49 4.16 -9.17
C HIS A 98 12.23 4.13 -8.28
N ILE A 99 11.45 5.21 -8.36
CA ILE A 99 10.26 5.47 -7.56
C ILE A 99 9.15 5.91 -8.52
N TYR A 100 7.97 5.33 -8.38
CA TYR A 100 6.75 5.76 -9.06
C TYR A 100 5.83 6.40 -8.01
N SER A 101 5.52 7.69 -8.16
CA SER A 101 4.47 8.34 -7.38
C SER A 101 3.14 8.27 -8.13
N ALA A 102 2.05 8.01 -7.43
CA ALA A 102 0.70 8.02 -7.97
C ALA A 102 -0.31 8.47 -6.91
N SER A 103 -1.36 9.14 -7.40
CA SER A 103 -2.42 9.74 -6.60
C SER A 103 -3.77 9.46 -7.29
N TRP A 104 -4.04 8.18 -7.55
CA TRP A 104 -5.24 7.70 -8.24
C TRP A 104 -5.59 6.29 -7.78
N GLY A 105 -6.88 5.95 -7.83
CA GLY A 105 -7.40 4.66 -7.40
C GLY A 105 -8.80 4.41 -7.95
N PRO A 106 -9.66 3.73 -7.19
CA PRO A 106 -11.11 3.73 -7.38
C PRO A 106 -11.71 5.14 -7.18
N THR A 107 -13.05 5.24 -7.12
CA THR A 107 -13.70 6.50 -6.76
C THR A 107 -13.86 6.59 -5.24
N ASP A 108 -13.31 7.64 -4.65
CA ASP A 108 -13.37 7.98 -3.22
C ASP A 108 -14.79 8.47 -2.80
N ASP A 109 -15.82 7.66 -3.01
CA ASP A 109 -17.23 8.03 -2.82
C ASP A 109 -17.88 7.50 -1.53
N GLY A 110 -17.11 6.82 -0.69
CA GLY A 110 -17.59 6.11 0.49
C GLY A 110 -18.36 4.84 0.15
N ARG A 111 -18.22 4.29 -1.07
CA ARG A 111 -18.92 3.08 -1.56
C ARG A 111 -18.04 2.12 -2.34
N THR A 112 -17.15 2.63 -3.17
CA THR A 112 -16.41 1.81 -4.13
C THR A 112 -15.50 0.79 -3.43
N VAL A 113 -15.33 -0.40 -4.02
CA VAL A 113 -14.37 -1.42 -3.58
C VAL A 113 -13.79 -2.05 -4.85
N ASP A 114 -12.60 -1.61 -5.26
CA ASP A 114 -11.93 -2.10 -6.45
C ASP A 114 -10.41 -1.92 -6.32
N GLY A 115 -9.62 -2.44 -7.25
CA GLY A 115 -8.16 -2.38 -7.16
C GLY A 115 -7.43 -2.95 -8.37
N PRO A 116 -6.10 -3.16 -8.27
CA PRO A 116 -5.27 -3.60 -9.38
C PRO A 116 -5.75 -4.95 -9.94
N ARG A 117 -6.14 -4.93 -11.22
CA ARG A 117 -6.55 -6.11 -11.96
C ARG A 117 -5.33 -6.96 -12.38
N ASN A 118 -5.56 -8.05 -13.09
CA ASN A 118 -4.57 -9.13 -13.23
C ASN A 118 -3.29 -8.73 -13.99
N ALA A 119 -3.32 -7.78 -14.91
CA ALA A 119 -2.11 -7.27 -15.55
C ALA A 119 -1.41 -6.25 -14.65
N THR A 120 -2.15 -5.33 -14.05
CA THR A 120 -1.63 -4.29 -13.14
C THR A 120 -0.94 -4.91 -11.93
N MET A 121 -1.58 -5.90 -11.32
CA MET A 121 -1.03 -6.68 -10.21
C MET A 121 0.28 -7.39 -10.60
N ARG A 122 0.35 -7.96 -11.82
CA ARG A 122 1.59 -8.57 -12.33
C ARG A 122 2.68 -7.54 -12.59
N ALA A 123 2.33 -6.34 -13.05
CA ALA A 123 3.30 -5.26 -13.28
C ALA A 123 3.92 -4.78 -11.95
N ILE A 124 3.09 -4.52 -10.92
CA ILE A 124 3.55 -4.16 -9.57
C ILE A 124 4.45 -5.26 -9.00
N VAL A 125 3.97 -6.52 -9.00
CA VAL A 125 4.72 -7.68 -8.51
C VAL A 125 6.03 -7.86 -9.28
N ARG A 126 6.05 -7.58 -10.58
CA ARG A 126 7.29 -7.60 -11.38
C ARG A 126 8.23 -6.48 -10.97
N GLY A 127 7.75 -5.26 -10.83
CA GLY A 127 8.54 -4.09 -10.43
C GLY A 127 9.25 -4.29 -9.10
N VAL A 128 8.58 -4.82 -8.08
CA VAL A 128 9.19 -5.06 -6.75
C VAL A 128 10.16 -6.25 -6.68
N ASN A 129 10.19 -7.15 -7.67
CA ASN A 129 11.10 -8.30 -7.68
C ASN A 129 12.22 -8.21 -8.75
N GLU A 130 11.97 -7.58 -9.91
CA GLU A 130 12.94 -7.44 -11.02
C GLU A 130 13.47 -6.01 -11.18
N GLY A 131 12.67 -5.00 -10.83
CA GLY A 131 12.99 -3.58 -11.02
C GLY A 131 14.18 -3.09 -10.20
N ARG A 132 14.73 -1.93 -10.58
CA ARG A 132 16.00 -1.40 -10.05
C ARG A 132 17.11 -2.47 -10.02
N ASN A 133 17.18 -3.31 -11.05
CA ASN A 133 18.10 -4.44 -11.18
C ASN A 133 18.00 -5.45 -10.02
N GLY A 134 16.79 -5.76 -9.57
CA GLY A 134 16.50 -6.71 -8.48
C GLY A 134 16.42 -6.12 -7.07
N LEU A 135 16.59 -4.80 -6.91
CA LEU A 135 16.32 -4.11 -5.62
C LEU A 135 14.81 -3.85 -5.41
N GLY A 136 14.03 -3.91 -6.49
CA GLY A 136 12.61 -3.60 -6.54
C GLY A 136 12.33 -2.09 -6.66
N ASN A 137 11.40 -1.76 -7.55
CA ASN A 137 10.82 -0.42 -7.65
C ASN A 137 10.04 -0.08 -6.37
N ILE A 138 9.99 1.22 -6.04
CA ILE A 138 9.18 1.75 -4.95
C ILE A 138 7.95 2.39 -5.57
N TYR A 139 6.76 1.92 -5.19
CA TYR A 139 5.48 2.53 -5.57
C TYR A 139 4.98 3.35 -4.38
N VAL A 140 4.81 4.67 -4.55
CA VAL A 140 4.27 5.57 -3.53
C VAL A 140 2.84 5.92 -3.92
N TRP A 141 1.92 5.78 -2.98
CA TRP A 141 0.49 5.98 -3.21
C TRP A 141 -0.05 7.04 -2.24
N ALA A 142 -0.88 7.95 -2.75
CA ALA A 142 -1.78 8.71 -1.91
C ALA A 142 -2.81 7.76 -1.28
N SER A 143 -3.24 7.99 -0.04
CA SER A 143 -4.19 7.09 0.62
C SER A 143 -5.64 7.22 0.13
N GLY A 144 -6.04 8.37 -0.42
CA GLY A 144 -7.43 8.66 -0.83
C GLY A 144 -7.96 9.93 -0.16
N ASP A 145 -8.83 10.65 -0.87
CA ASP A 145 -9.39 11.95 -0.49
C ASP A 145 -10.91 11.87 -0.14
N GLY A 146 -11.44 10.66 0.14
CA GLY A 146 -12.84 10.39 0.48
C GLY A 146 -13.27 10.76 1.91
N GLY A 147 -12.32 11.09 2.78
CA GLY A 147 -12.57 11.56 4.15
C GLY A 147 -13.14 10.51 5.09
N GLU A 148 -14.15 10.89 5.87
CA GLU A 148 -14.64 10.07 7.00
C GLU A 148 -15.72 9.06 6.63
N ASP A 149 -16.24 9.13 5.40
CA ASP A 149 -17.27 8.22 4.91
C ASP A 149 -16.68 7.09 4.03
N ASP A 150 -15.38 7.12 3.72
CA ASP A 150 -14.62 6.05 3.05
C ASP A 150 -13.49 5.46 3.92
N ASP A 151 -12.86 4.39 3.45
CA ASP A 151 -11.78 3.66 4.12
C ASP A 151 -10.77 3.15 3.10
N CYS A 152 -9.53 3.63 3.16
CA CYS A 152 -8.45 3.30 2.23
C CYS A 152 -7.92 1.85 2.29
N ASN A 153 -8.57 0.94 3.06
CA ASN A 153 -8.46 -0.51 2.85
C ASN A 153 -9.47 -1.06 1.81
N CYS A 154 -10.41 -0.25 1.32
CA CYS A 154 -11.32 -0.55 0.20
C CYS A 154 -10.71 -0.21 -1.17
N ASP A 155 -9.66 0.63 -1.20
CA ASP A 155 -8.77 0.75 -2.36
C ASP A 155 -7.70 -0.34 -2.34
N GLY A 156 -7.71 -1.22 -3.35
CA GLY A 156 -6.69 -2.25 -3.52
C GLY A 156 -5.28 -1.74 -3.91
N TYR A 157 -5.11 -0.45 -4.25
CA TYR A 157 -3.82 0.18 -4.51
C TYR A 157 -3.18 0.74 -3.23
N ALA A 158 -3.89 1.53 -2.42
CA ALA A 158 -3.45 1.99 -1.11
C ALA A 158 -3.37 0.85 -0.08
N ALA A 159 -4.23 -0.18 -0.16
CA ALA A 159 -4.17 -1.38 0.68
C ALA A 159 -3.06 -2.37 0.28
N SER A 160 -2.31 -2.10 -0.79
CA SER A 160 -1.28 -3.00 -1.32
C SER A 160 -0.03 -3.04 -0.44
N MET A 161 0.45 -4.24 -0.09
CA MET A 161 1.76 -4.39 0.57
C MET A 161 2.95 -4.01 -0.32
N TRP A 162 2.73 -3.82 -1.62
CA TRP A 162 3.76 -3.44 -2.61
C TRP A 162 3.85 -1.92 -2.83
N THR A 163 2.88 -1.16 -2.33
CA THR A 163 2.92 0.30 -2.31
C THR A 163 3.41 0.80 -0.95
N VAL A 164 3.67 2.10 -0.88
CA VAL A 164 3.85 2.86 0.34
C VAL A 164 2.71 3.87 0.38
N SER A 165 1.65 3.53 1.10
CA SER A 165 0.49 4.41 1.27
C SER A 165 0.83 5.56 2.23
N ILE A 166 0.59 6.78 1.74
CA ILE A 166 0.91 8.06 2.37
C ILE A 166 -0.37 8.88 2.48
N ASN A 167 -0.72 9.22 3.72
CA ASN A 167 -1.83 10.14 4.03
C ASN A 167 -1.29 11.57 4.25
N SER A 168 -2.16 12.52 4.53
CA SER A 168 -1.75 13.90 4.81
C SER A 168 -1.62 14.20 6.30
N ALA A 169 -1.19 15.43 6.58
CA ALA A 169 -1.22 16.11 7.87
C ALA A 169 -1.16 17.62 7.57
N ILE A 170 -1.74 18.45 8.43
CA ILE A 170 -1.74 19.91 8.25
C ILE A 170 -0.76 20.59 9.21
N ASN A 171 -0.41 21.85 8.93
CA ASN A 171 0.66 22.58 9.61
C ASN A 171 0.50 22.76 11.15
N ASP A 172 -0.69 22.55 11.72
CA ASP A 172 -0.93 22.58 13.18
C ASP A 172 -0.92 21.19 13.85
N GLY A 173 -0.78 20.12 13.07
CA GLY A 173 -0.77 18.73 13.52
C GLY A 173 -2.09 17.97 13.33
N GLN A 174 -3.15 18.61 12.84
CA GLN A 174 -4.41 17.91 12.56
C GLN A 174 -4.34 17.07 11.28
N ASN A 175 -5.24 16.10 11.18
CA ASN A 175 -5.60 15.48 9.89
C ASN A 175 -6.35 16.50 9.02
N ALA A 176 -6.24 16.36 7.70
CA ALA A 176 -7.11 17.07 6.78
C ALA A 176 -8.55 16.50 6.81
N HIS A 177 -9.48 17.28 6.27
CA HIS A 177 -10.91 16.93 6.28
C HIS A 177 -11.29 15.85 5.23
N TYR A 178 -10.40 15.60 4.27
CA TYR A 178 -10.49 14.56 3.25
C TYR A 178 -9.66 13.31 3.58
N ASP A 179 -8.86 13.32 4.66
CA ASP A 179 -8.00 12.18 5.01
C ASP A 179 -8.86 10.94 5.32
N GLU A 180 -8.74 9.92 4.48
CA GLU A 180 -9.28 8.59 4.76
C GLU A 180 -8.52 7.91 5.90
N SER A 181 -9.21 7.01 6.60
CA SER A 181 -8.62 6.21 7.69
C SER A 181 -8.60 4.74 7.34
N CYS A 182 -7.41 4.12 7.38
CA CYS A 182 -7.22 2.69 7.19
C CYS A 182 -5.97 2.21 7.93
N SER A 183 -5.76 0.90 8.05
CA SER A 183 -4.55 0.35 8.69
C SER A 183 -3.43 -0.03 7.72
N SER A 184 -3.64 0.17 6.41
CA SER A 184 -2.63 0.03 5.36
C SER A 184 -1.68 1.23 5.25
N THR A 185 -2.12 2.43 5.63
CA THR A 185 -1.30 3.66 5.67
C THR A 185 -0.02 3.45 6.49
N LEU A 186 1.14 3.80 5.91
CA LEU A 186 2.45 3.60 6.56
C LEU A 186 2.96 4.87 7.24
N ALA A 187 2.67 6.04 6.67
CA ALA A 187 3.09 7.36 7.16
C ALA A 187 2.20 8.48 6.59
N SER A 188 2.48 9.72 7.01
CA SER A 188 2.00 10.93 6.32
C SER A 188 3.15 11.80 5.81
N THR A 189 2.84 12.79 4.98
CA THR A 189 3.62 14.04 4.89
C THR A 189 2.68 15.24 5.06
N PHE A 190 3.05 16.45 4.62
CA PHE A 190 2.20 17.63 4.74
C PHE A 190 1.33 17.87 3.50
N SER A 191 0.19 18.52 3.70
CA SER A 191 -0.68 19.05 2.63
C SER A 191 -1.56 20.18 3.18
N ASN A 192 -2.47 20.74 2.37
CA ASN A 192 -3.55 21.57 2.90
C ASN A 192 -4.69 20.70 3.44
N GLY A 193 -5.18 20.97 4.65
CA GLY A 193 -6.53 20.53 5.06
C GLY A 193 -7.38 21.63 5.70
N ALA A 194 -6.89 22.87 5.74
CA ALA A 194 -7.61 24.01 6.26
C ALA A 194 -8.81 24.36 5.37
N ARG A 195 -9.81 25.02 5.95
CA ARG A 195 -11.00 25.52 5.23
C ARG A 195 -10.70 26.72 4.30
N ASP A 196 -9.44 27.13 4.19
CA ASP A 196 -9.02 28.25 3.35
C ASP A 196 -8.49 27.72 2.01
N PRO A 197 -9.23 27.90 0.89
CA PRO A 197 -8.82 27.43 -0.43
C PRO A 197 -7.66 28.25 -1.03
N SER A 198 -7.21 29.32 -0.36
CA SER A 198 -6.02 30.09 -0.76
C SER A 198 -4.71 29.56 -0.14
N THR A 199 -4.77 28.44 0.59
CA THR A 199 -3.60 27.80 1.23
C THR A 199 -3.32 26.42 0.66
N GLY A 200 -2.07 25.96 0.77
CA GLY A 200 -1.63 24.62 0.40
C GLY A 200 -0.18 24.53 -0.03
N VAL A 201 0.16 23.42 -0.70
CA VAL A 201 1.54 23.14 -1.09
C VAL A 201 1.95 24.05 -2.24
N ALA A 202 3.15 24.61 -2.13
CA ALA A 202 3.71 25.56 -3.09
C ALA A 202 4.58 24.84 -4.12
N THR A 203 4.13 24.79 -5.37
CA THR A 203 4.74 23.97 -6.42
C THR A 203 4.55 24.56 -7.82
N THR A 204 5.12 23.91 -8.84
CA THR A 204 5.01 24.24 -10.25
C THR A 204 3.58 24.02 -10.77
N ASP A 205 3.17 24.79 -11.78
CA ASP A 205 1.86 24.67 -12.40
C ASP A 205 1.94 24.96 -13.92
N LEU A 206 0.94 24.54 -14.68
CA LEU A 206 0.97 24.51 -16.16
C LEU A 206 1.39 25.84 -16.80
N TYR A 207 2.12 25.75 -17.90
CA TYR A 207 2.49 26.88 -18.77
C TYR A 207 3.44 27.88 -18.09
N GLY A 208 4.39 27.35 -17.31
CA GLY A 208 5.37 28.14 -16.57
C GLY A 208 4.77 28.94 -15.42
N LYS A 209 3.78 28.38 -14.71
CA LYS A 209 3.11 28.99 -13.56
C LYS A 209 3.55 28.34 -12.25
N CYS A 210 3.12 28.93 -11.14
CA CYS A 210 3.33 28.42 -9.80
C CYS A 210 1.97 28.43 -9.09
N THR A 211 1.69 27.42 -8.27
CA THR A 211 0.54 27.39 -7.37
C THR A 211 1.01 27.40 -5.92
N ALA A 212 0.15 27.86 -5.02
CA ALA A 212 0.28 27.75 -3.57
C ALA A 212 -0.97 27.11 -2.94
N THR A 213 -1.75 26.40 -3.76
CA THR A 213 -3.06 25.82 -3.41
C THR A 213 -3.20 24.38 -3.93
N HIS A 214 -2.08 23.63 -4.03
CA HIS A 214 -2.16 22.18 -4.20
C HIS A 214 -2.50 21.53 -2.84
N SER A 215 -3.26 20.44 -2.87
CA SER A 215 -3.98 19.88 -1.72
C SER A 215 -4.40 18.44 -2.01
N GLY A 216 -4.92 17.75 -0.99
CA GLY A 216 -5.22 16.32 -1.05
C GLY A 216 -4.06 15.50 -0.48
N THR A 217 -4.33 14.24 -0.13
CA THR A 217 -3.30 13.19 0.02
C THR A 217 -2.49 13.04 -1.26
N SER A 218 -3.10 13.42 -2.39
CA SER A 218 -2.50 13.56 -3.71
C SER A 218 -1.24 14.42 -3.79
N ALA A 219 -1.09 15.42 -2.92
CA ALA A 219 0.12 16.25 -2.78
C ALA A 219 1.15 15.68 -1.77
N ALA A 220 0.70 14.82 -0.84
CA ALA A 220 1.56 14.20 0.17
C ALA A 220 2.42 13.06 -0.40
N ALA A 221 1.86 12.24 -1.30
CA ALA A 221 2.61 11.15 -1.95
C ALA A 221 3.84 11.65 -2.77
N PRO A 222 3.76 12.77 -3.53
CA PRO A 222 4.92 13.43 -4.13
C PRO A 222 6.02 13.86 -3.14
N GLU A 223 5.68 14.50 -2.01
CA GLU A 223 6.67 14.82 -0.98
C GLU A 223 7.40 13.56 -0.49
N ALA A 224 6.65 12.49 -0.21
CA ALA A 224 7.21 11.20 0.21
C ALA A 224 8.12 10.57 -0.85
N ALA A 225 7.73 10.61 -2.13
CA ALA A 225 8.58 10.17 -3.23
C ALA A 225 9.89 10.97 -3.32
N GLY A 226 9.84 12.27 -3.03
CA GLY A 226 11.04 13.12 -2.85
C GLY A 226 11.92 12.67 -1.68
N VAL A 227 11.34 12.40 -0.51
CA VAL A 227 12.07 11.89 0.67
C VAL A 227 12.72 10.54 0.37
N PHE A 228 12.04 9.63 -0.32
CA PHE A 228 12.60 8.34 -0.71
C PHE A 228 13.72 8.50 -1.75
N ALA A 229 13.65 9.49 -2.65
CA ALA A 229 14.74 9.80 -3.57
C ALA A 229 16.00 10.29 -2.82
N LEU A 230 15.85 11.08 -1.75
CA LEU A 230 16.95 11.45 -0.86
C LEU A 230 17.52 10.21 -0.13
N ALA A 231 16.67 9.31 0.35
CA ALA A 231 17.10 8.07 1.00
C ALA A 231 17.88 7.15 0.05
N LEU A 232 17.44 7.01 -1.20
CA LEU A 232 18.17 6.27 -2.24
C LEU A 232 19.49 6.95 -2.63
N HIS A 233 19.59 8.28 -2.58
CA HIS A 233 20.85 8.98 -2.78
C HIS A 233 21.84 8.72 -1.62
N ALA A 234 21.34 8.65 -0.38
CA ALA A 234 22.14 8.29 0.78
C ALA A 234 22.57 6.80 0.79
N ASN A 235 21.75 5.90 0.22
CA ASN A 235 22.08 4.49 0.05
C ASN A 235 21.38 3.88 -1.18
N PRO A 236 22.06 3.78 -2.33
CA PRO A 236 21.46 3.25 -3.56
C PRO A 236 21.03 1.78 -3.51
N SER A 237 21.54 1.01 -2.54
CA SER A 237 21.28 -0.43 -2.38
C SER A 237 20.04 -0.77 -1.56
N LEU A 238 19.30 0.22 -1.06
CA LEU A 238 18.03 0.00 -0.36
C LEU A 238 17.02 -0.71 -1.27
N THR A 239 16.45 -1.82 -0.82
CA THR A 239 15.32 -2.48 -1.49
C THR A 239 14.00 -1.73 -1.23
N TRP A 240 12.95 -2.07 -1.98
CA TRP A 240 11.60 -1.53 -1.72
C TRP A 240 11.12 -1.75 -0.27
N ARG A 241 11.40 -2.93 0.32
CA ARG A 241 11.14 -3.22 1.73
C ARG A 241 12.00 -2.41 2.68
N ASP A 242 13.27 -2.17 2.34
CA ASP A 242 14.14 -1.32 3.18
C ASP A 242 13.59 0.11 3.31
N ILE A 243 12.98 0.66 2.24
CA ILE A 243 12.28 1.95 2.29
C ILE A 243 11.07 1.90 3.24
N GLN A 244 10.24 0.85 3.17
CA GLN A 244 9.12 0.68 4.11
C GLN A 244 9.61 0.57 5.57
N HIS A 245 10.65 -0.23 5.84
CA HIS A 245 11.26 -0.33 7.17
C HIS A 245 11.83 1.00 7.66
N LEU A 246 12.51 1.77 6.80
CA LEU A 246 12.99 3.10 7.13
C LEU A 246 11.83 4.03 7.50
N THR A 247 10.77 4.09 6.69
CA THR A 247 9.55 4.89 6.96
C THR A 247 8.99 4.60 8.35
N VAL A 248 8.72 3.33 8.68
CA VAL A 248 8.21 2.93 10.00
C VAL A 248 9.10 3.43 11.14
N LEU A 249 10.42 3.28 11.00
CA LEU A 249 11.40 3.60 12.03
C LEU A 249 11.76 5.08 12.16
N THR A 250 11.60 5.90 11.10
CA THR A 250 12.00 7.31 11.12
C THR A 250 10.84 8.31 11.11
N SER A 251 9.63 7.89 10.71
CA SER A 251 8.42 8.72 10.86
C SER A 251 8.20 9.17 12.30
N LYS A 252 7.70 10.39 12.47
CA LYS A 252 7.53 11.08 13.75
C LYS A 252 6.06 11.28 14.09
N ARG A 253 5.66 10.87 15.28
CA ARG A 253 4.35 11.21 15.86
C ARG A 253 4.16 12.72 16.03
N ASN A 254 5.20 13.46 16.44
CA ASN A 254 5.16 14.91 16.70
C ASN A 254 3.90 15.30 17.52
N SER A 255 3.31 16.47 17.22
CA SER A 255 2.05 16.93 17.80
C SER A 255 0.81 16.44 17.01
N LEU A 256 0.89 15.33 16.27
CA LEU A 256 -0.20 14.90 15.38
C LEU A 256 -1.43 14.42 16.17
N TYR A 257 -2.63 14.84 15.79
CA TYR A 257 -3.89 14.38 16.39
C TYR A 257 -5.07 14.36 15.41
N ASP A 258 -6.01 13.42 15.63
CA ASP A 258 -7.31 13.43 14.97
C ASP A 258 -8.15 14.57 15.53
N ALA A 259 -8.54 15.54 14.70
CA ALA A 259 -9.31 16.71 15.08
C ALA A 259 -10.71 16.38 15.62
N LYS A 260 -11.25 15.19 15.32
CA LYS A 260 -12.53 14.68 15.83
C LYS A 260 -12.37 13.56 16.87
N GLY A 261 -11.15 13.14 17.18
CA GLY A 261 -10.86 12.16 18.24
C GLY A 261 -11.42 10.76 17.97
N ARG A 262 -11.55 10.34 16.70
CA ARG A 262 -11.97 8.99 16.31
C ARG A 262 -10.79 8.02 16.54
N PHE A 263 -9.61 8.38 16.03
CA PHE A 263 -8.42 7.54 16.02
C PHE A 263 -7.35 8.05 16.98
N HIS A 264 -7.06 7.24 17.99
CA HIS A 264 -6.08 7.54 19.04
C HIS A 264 -4.74 6.85 18.76
N TRP A 265 -3.64 7.56 19.01
CA TRP A 265 -2.30 6.99 18.97
C TRP A 265 -2.19 5.78 19.90
N THR A 266 -1.87 4.64 19.32
CA THR A 266 -1.83 3.33 19.99
C THR A 266 -0.43 2.75 19.87
N MET A 267 0.04 2.08 20.92
CA MET A 267 1.34 1.42 20.93
C MET A 267 1.18 -0.07 20.61
N ASN A 268 2.00 -0.59 19.70
CA ASN A 268 1.99 -1.98 19.27
C ASN A 268 2.82 -2.89 20.20
N GLY A 269 2.79 -4.20 19.97
CA GLY A 269 3.42 -5.21 20.82
C GLY A 269 4.95 -5.10 20.96
N VAL A 270 5.63 -4.36 20.08
CA VAL A 270 7.07 -4.09 20.15
C VAL A 270 7.42 -2.62 20.43
N GLY A 271 6.43 -1.83 20.88
CA GLY A 271 6.63 -0.46 21.37
C GLY A 271 6.58 0.63 20.29
N LEU A 272 6.12 0.33 19.07
CA LEU A 272 5.90 1.36 18.05
C LEU A 272 4.54 2.04 18.23
N GLU A 273 4.51 3.37 18.20
CA GLU A 273 3.26 4.13 18.11
C GLU A 273 2.75 4.21 16.65
N PHE A 274 1.45 4.00 16.46
CA PHE A 274 0.74 4.11 15.18
C PHE A 274 -0.63 4.81 15.34
N ASN A 275 -1.20 5.26 14.22
CA ASN A 275 -2.55 5.84 14.12
C ASN A 275 -3.14 5.55 12.72
N HIS A 276 -4.43 5.25 12.62
CA HIS A 276 -5.13 4.96 11.35
C HIS A 276 -5.17 6.10 10.32
N LEU A 277 -4.95 7.35 10.74
CA LEU A 277 -4.80 8.48 9.83
C LEU A 277 -3.32 8.65 9.45
N PHE A 278 -2.44 8.74 10.44
CA PHE A 278 -1.04 9.13 10.22
C PHE A 278 -0.04 7.98 9.99
N GLY A 279 -0.50 6.73 9.96
CA GLY A 279 0.36 5.55 9.99
C GLY A 279 1.31 5.57 11.18
N PHE A 280 2.61 5.44 10.94
CA PHE A 280 3.67 5.58 11.96
C PHE A 280 4.12 7.05 12.19
N GLY A 281 3.44 8.03 11.60
CA GLY A 281 3.71 9.47 11.72
C GLY A 281 4.25 10.12 10.45
N VAL A 282 4.46 11.44 10.50
CA VAL A 282 4.99 12.22 9.37
C VAL A 282 6.46 11.87 9.08
N LEU A 283 6.83 11.75 7.80
CA LEU A 283 8.20 11.46 7.38
C LEU A 283 9.21 12.52 7.88
N ASP A 284 10.35 12.05 8.41
CA ASP A 284 11.52 12.87 8.73
C ASP A 284 12.65 12.53 7.75
N ALA A 285 12.88 13.41 6.77
CA ALA A 285 13.90 13.22 5.74
C ALA A 285 15.33 13.21 6.30
N GLY A 286 15.58 13.94 7.40
CA GLY A 286 16.89 13.96 8.07
C GLY A 286 17.18 12.64 8.78
N ALA A 287 16.22 12.15 9.57
CA ALA A 287 16.32 10.84 10.21
C ALA A 287 16.37 9.70 9.20
N MET A 288 15.56 9.75 8.13
CA MET A 288 15.55 8.74 7.07
C MET A 288 16.89 8.64 6.35
N THR A 289 17.45 9.77 5.89
CA THR A 289 18.74 9.77 5.18
C THR A 289 19.91 9.38 6.10
N ALA A 290 19.91 9.82 7.36
CA ALA A 290 20.91 9.42 8.35
C ALA A 290 20.88 7.91 8.66
N LEU A 291 19.69 7.32 8.80
CA LEU A 291 19.55 5.88 9.01
C LEU A 291 19.87 5.08 7.73
N ALA A 292 19.38 5.52 6.57
CA ALA A 292 19.68 4.93 5.26
C ALA A 292 21.18 4.77 5.01
N ALA A 293 21.98 5.80 5.29
CA ALA A 293 23.44 5.79 5.10
C ALA A 293 24.18 4.73 5.95
N SER A 294 23.56 4.22 7.02
CA SER A 294 24.11 3.16 7.87
C SER A 294 23.40 1.79 7.69
N TRP A 295 22.33 1.75 6.89
CA TRP A 295 21.43 0.60 6.78
C TRP A 295 22.10 -0.69 6.30
N LYS A 296 21.47 -1.82 6.63
CA LYS A 296 21.79 -3.17 6.19
C LYS A 296 20.48 -3.81 5.77
N SER A 297 20.39 -4.24 4.52
CA SER A 297 19.12 -4.69 3.95
C SER A 297 18.51 -5.86 4.70
N VAL A 298 17.19 -5.82 4.86
CA VAL A 298 16.46 -6.82 5.64
C VAL A 298 16.47 -8.20 4.97
N PRO A 299 16.36 -9.30 5.74
CA PRO A 299 16.41 -10.66 5.18
C PRO A 299 15.39 -10.93 4.04
N PRO A 300 15.66 -11.90 3.15
CA PRO A 300 14.78 -12.25 2.03
C PRO A 300 13.38 -12.72 2.43
N ARG A 301 12.44 -12.58 1.47
CA ARG A 301 11.06 -13.09 1.51
C ARG A 301 10.97 -14.41 0.71
N TYR A 302 10.26 -15.41 1.23
CA TYR A 302 10.28 -16.79 0.68
C TYR A 302 8.96 -17.20 -0.02
N HIS A 303 9.03 -18.19 -0.93
CA HIS A 303 7.88 -18.85 -1.58
C HIS A 303 8.29 -20.21 -2.22
N CYS A 304 7.31 -21.03 -2.65
CA CYS A 304 7.51 -22.28 -3.42
C CYS A 304 6.32 -22.55 -4.35
N GLU A 305 6.57 -23.26 -5.46
CA GLU A 305 5.57 -23.67 -6.44
C GLU A 305 5.25 -25.17 -6.29
N ALA A 306 3.97 -25.51 -6.15
CA ALA A 306 3.55 -26.83 -5.66
C ALA A 306 3.16 -27.86 -6.76
N GLY A 307 3.21 -27.50 -8.05
CA GLY A 307 2.90 -28.39 -9.17
C GLY A 307 1.71 -27.94 -10.03
N ALA A 308 1.46 -28.64 -11.14
CA ALA A 308 0.49 -28.26 -12.17
C ALA A 308 -0.28 -29.46 -12.77
N VAL A 309 -1.46 -29.21 -13.33
CA VAL A 309 -2.25 -30.18 -14.13
C VAL A 309 -2.27 -29.70 -15.58
N ASN A 310 -1.50 -30.38 -16.44
CA ASN A 310 -1.33 -29.99 -17.84
C ASN A 310 -2.23 -30.79 -18.82
N THR A 311 -3.05 -31.71 -18.30
CA THR A 311 -4.01 -32.50 -19.08
C THR A 311 -5.30 -31.70 -19.29
N HIS A 312 -5.72 -31.57 -20.55
CA HIS A 312 -7.02 -30.99 -20.86
C HIS A 312 -8.15 -31.91 -20.35
N THR A 313 -9.08 -31.34 -19.59
CA THR A 313 -10.23 -32.06 -19.02
C THR A 313 -11.50 -31.33 -19.43
N GLU A 314 -12.47 -32.07 -19.95
CA GLU A 314 -13.77 -31.52 -20.36
C GLU A 314 -14.64 -31.22 -19.13
N ILE A 315 -15.33 -30.08 -19.15
CA ILE A 315 -16.31 -29.70 -18.12
C ILE A 315 -17.67 -30.23 -18.57
N PRO A 316 -18.37 -31.08 -17.79
CA PRO A 316 -19.65 -31.64 -18.17
C PRO A 316 -20.73 -30.56 -18.23
N PRO A 317 -21.78 -30.71 -19.06
CA PRO A 317 -22.88 -29.74 -19.16
C PRO A 317 -23.67 -29.54 -17.87
N GLU A 318 -23.65 -30.53 -16.97
CA GLU A 318 -24.27 -30.48 -15.64
C GLU A 318 -23.30 -31.04 -14.59
N GLY A 319 -23.30 -30.46 -13.38
CA GLY A 319 -22.42 -30.89 -12.28
C GLY A 319 -21.12 -30.09 -12.18
N SER A 320 -20.05 -30.73 -11.71
CA SER A 320 -18.73 -30.10 -11.56
C SER A 320 -17.59 -31.12 -11.71
N ILE A 321 -16.42 -30.65 -12.17
CA ILE A 321 -15.18 -31.44 -12.14
C ILE A 321 -14.34 -31.11 -10.90
N LYS A 322 -13.72 -32.14 -10.31
CA LYS A 322 -12.76 -31.98 -9.22
C LYS A 322 -11.37 -32.38 -9.69
N LEU A 323 -10.60 -31.40 -10.17
CA LEU A 323 -9.17 -31.57 -10.39
C LEU A 323 -8.43 -31.58 -9.04
N SER A 324 -7.30 -32.27 -8.94
CA SER A 324 -6.55 -32.39 -7.69
C SER A 324 -5.07 -32.52 -7.97
N ILE A 325 -4.27 -31.60 -7.43
CA ILE A 325 -2.81 -31.66 -7.44
C ILE A 325 -2.38 -32.38 -6.16
N SER A 326 -1.66 -33.50 -6.30
CA SER A 326 -0.90 -34.09 -5.21
C SER A 326 0.51 -33.53 -5.25
N THR A 327 1.05 -33.14 -4.09
CA THR A 327 2.35 -32.47 -4.01
C THR A 327 3.15 -32.94 -2.80
N ALA A 328 4.46 -33.03 -2.97
CA ALA A 328 5.42 -33.14 -1.87
C ALA A 328 5.88 -31.76 -1.36
N ALA A 329 5.25 -30.67 -1.81
CA ALA A 329 5.48 -29.30 -1.35
C ALA A 329 6.97 -28.89 -1.28
N CYS A 330 7.67 -29.05 -2.42
CA CYS A 330 9.09 -28.75 -2.57
C CYS A 330 10.04 -29.57 -1.63
N ALA A 331 9.61 -30.71 -1.08
CA ALA A 331 10.39 -31.50 -0.11
C ALA A 331 11.83 -31.83 -0.55
N GLY A 332 12.80 -31.58 0.34
CA GLY A 332 14.22 -31.78 0.11
C GLY A 332 14.92 -30.65 -0.67
N ALA A 333 14.19 -29.64 -1.16
CA ALA A 333 14.76 -28.44 -1.77
C ALA A 333 14.89 -27.29 -0.76
N GLY A 334 15.69 -26.28 -1.09
CA GLY A 334 15.82 -25.05 -0.28
C GLY A 334 14.53 -24.22 -0.18
N SER A 335 13.48 -24.60 -0.93
CA SER A 335 12.16 -23.99 -0.95
C SER A 335 11.07 -24.89 -0.31
N GLU A 336 11.44 -25.92 0.45
CA GLU A 336 10.50 -26.86 1.08
C GLU A 336 9.43 -26.19 1.98
N VAL A 337 8.16 -26.50 1.72
CA VAL A 337 6.97 -25.98 2.41
C VAL A 337 6.30 -27.10 3.21
N ARG A 338 6.49 -27.10 4.53
CA ARG A 338 5.89 -28.11 5.43
C ARG A 338 4.53 -27.72 6.00
N TYR A 339 4.19 -26.43 5.93
CA TYR A 339 2.93 -25.85 6.40
C TYR A 339 2.46 -24.78 5.41
N LEU A 340 1.15 -24.66 5.21
CA LEU A 340 0.57 -24.02 4.03
C LEU A 340 -0.13 -22.70 4.38
N GLU A 341 0.41 -21.58 3.91
CA GLU A 341 -0.07 -20.22 4.24
C GLU A 341 -1.07 -19.69 3.21
N HIS A 342 -0.79 -19.90 1.93
CA HIS A 342 -1.68 -19.55 0.82
C HIS A 342 -1.48 -20.53 -0.35
N VAL A 343 -2.48 -20.65 -1.23
CA VAL A 343 -2.42 -21.44 -2.46
C VAL A 343 -2.82 -20.56 -3.63
N GLN A 344 -1.89 -20.32 -4.55
CA GLN A 344 -2.18 -19.70 -5.84
C GLN A 344 -2.52 -20.79 -6.86
N ALA A 345 -3.62 -20.62 -7.61
CA ALA A 345 -4.02 -21.52 -8.69
C ALA A 345 -4.06 -20.74 -10.01
N VAL A 346 -3.16 -21.06 -10.93
CA VAL A 346 -3.18 -20.51 -12.31
C VAL A 346 -4.00 -21.46 -13.18
N VAL A 347 -5.20 -21.02 -13.58
CA VAL A 347 -6.16 -21.83 -14.33
C VAL A 347 -6.35 -21.24 -15.72
N SER A 348 -6.30 -22.11 -16.74
CA SER A 348 -6.71 -21.79 -18.12
C SER A 348 -7.88 -22.68 -18.51
N ALA A 349 -8.99 -22.09 -18.95
CA ALA A 349 -10.21 -22.80 -19.32
C ALA A 349 -10.86 -22.14 -20.55
N ASN A 350 -11.53 -22.96 -21.37
CA ASN A 350 -12.32 -22.51 -22.51
C ASN A 350 -13.79 -22.87 -22.27
N CYS A 351 -14.70 -21.91 -22.45
CA CYS A 351 -16.13 -22.06 -22.14
C CYS A 351 -16.98 -21.19 -23.07
N SER A 352 -18.22 -21.63 -23.31
CA SER A 352 -19.17 -20.95 -24.22
C SER A 352 -19.73 -19.64 -23.65
N ARG A 353 -19.86 -19.54 -22.32
CA ARG A 353 -20.21 -18.32 -21.58
C ARG A 353 -19.37 -18.25 -20.31
N ARG A 354 -18.65 -17.13 -20.11
CA ARG A 354 -17.73 -16.97 -18.97
C ARG A 354 -18.42 -16.83 -17.60
N GLY A 355 -19.69 -16.40 -17.59
CA GLY A 355 -20.47 -16.23 -16.35
C GLY A 355 -21.03 -17.54 -15.79
N ASP A 356 -20.95 -18.64 -16.53
CA ASP A 356 -21.51 -19.94 -16.14
C ASP A 356 -20.50 -20.82 -15.36
N LEU A 357 -19.26 -20.34 -15.16
CA LEU A 357 -18.15 -21.10 -14.58
C LEU A 357 -17.71 -20.53 -13.22
N GLU A 358 -17.97 -21.26 -12.14
CA GLU A 358 -17.53 -20.93 -10.78
C GLU A 358 -16.33 -21.82 -10.36
N LEU A 359 -15.33 -21.22 -9.70
CA LEU A 359 -14.08 -21.90 -9.32
C LEU A 359 -13.87 -21.94 -7.80
N PHE A 360 -14.07 -23.12 -7.23
CA PHE A 360 -13.86 -23.40 -5.81
C PHE A 360 -12.47 -23.97 -5.53
N LEU A 361 -11.78 -23.39 -4.53
CA LEU A 361 -10.53 -23.90 -3.99
C LEU A 361 -10.74 -24.34 -2.54
N THR A 362 -10.92 -25.64 -2.33
CA THR A 362 -11.29 -26.22 -1.03
C THR A 362 -10.06 -26.75 -0.30
N SER A 363 -9.72 -26.16 0.85
CA SER A 363 -8.72 -26.74 1.75
C SER A 363 -9.28 -27.98 2.48
N PRO A 364 -8.45 -28.89 3.02
CA PRO A 364 -8.94 -30.13 3.64
C PRO A 364 -9.76 -29.98 4.94
N MET A 365 -10.01 -28.77 5.48
CA MET A 365 -10.39 -28.56 6.90
C MET A 365 -11.38 -27.40 7.21
N GLY A 366 -12.22 -26.93 6.27
CA GLY A 366 -12.98 -25.67 6.45
C GLY A 366 -14.05 -25.63 7.57
N THR A 367 -14.14 -24.52 8.34
CA THR A 367 -15.21 -24.18 9.32
C THR A 367 -15.22 -22.67 9.70
N SER A 368 -16.27 -22.15 10.37
CA SER A 368 -16.40 -20.79 10.97
C SER A 368 -17.39 -20.79 12.18
N ILE A 369 -17.65 -19.77 13.04
CA ILE A 369 -17.46 -18.28 13.12
C ILE A 369 -16.90 -17.88 14.54
N LYS A 370 -16.62 -16.59 14.82
CA LYS A 370 -15.65 -15.99 15.79
C LYS A 370 -14.28 -16.64 15.69
N LEU A 371 -13.43 -16.01 14.89
CA LEU A 371 -12.35 -16.74 14.26
C LEU A 371 -11.01 -16.40 14.89
N CYS A 372 -10.70 -17.19 15.91
CA CYS A 372 -9.38 -17.33 16.49
C CYS A 372 -8.53 -18.25 15.60
N ILE A 373 -7.67 -17.70 14.74
CA ILE A 373 -6.61 -18.49 14.09
C ILE A 373 -5.44 -18.60 15.07
N SER A 374 -5.26 -19.79 15.64
CA SER A 374 -4.01 -20.14 16.34
C SER A 374 -2.99 -20.57 15.30
N THR A 375 -1.85 -19.89 15.21
CA THR A 375 -0.79 -20.20 14.24
C THR A 375 0.60 -20.24 14.89
N ALA A 376 1.43 -21.15 14.39
CA ALA A 376 2.86 -21.18 14.68
C ALA A 376 3.68 -20.32 13.70
N ALA A 377 3.04 -19.61 12.77
CA ALA A 377 3.65 -18.81 11.70
C ALA A 377 4.80 -19.55 10.99
N CYS A 378 4.50 -20.78 10.58
CA CYS A 378 5.41 -21.70 9.89
C CYS A 378 6.72 -22.01 10.64
N ALA A 379 6.73 -21.98 11.97
CA ALA A 379 7.84 -22.40 12.82
C ALA A 379 8.53 -23.69 12.31
N GLY A 380 9.83 -23.61 12.04
CA GLY A 380 10.63 -24.73 11.53
C GLY A 380 10.61 -24.95 10.01
N ALA A 381 9.79 -24.24 9.24
CA ALA A 381 9.78 -24.29 7.77
C ALA A 381 10.68 -23.22 7.13
N GLY A 382 10.81 -23.24 5.79
CA GLY A 382 11.51 -22.21 5.03
C GLY A 382 10.82 -20.84 5.08
N SER A 383 9.48 -20.81 5.10
CA SER A 383 8.66 -19.60 5.20
C SER A 383 8.39 -19.11 6.63
N GLU A 384 9.10 -19.62 7.64
CA GLU A 384 8.91 -19.22 9.05
C GLU A 384 9.02 -17.69 9.24
N VAL A 385 7.92 -17.03 9.59
CA VAL A 385 7.90 -15.60 9.93
C VAL A 385 8.06 -15.44 11.44
N ARG A 386 9.03 -14.64 11.87
CA ARG A 386 9.27 -14.30 13.29
C ARG A 386 9.09 -12.83 13.60
N TYR A 387 9.30 -11.95 12.61
CA TYR A 387 9.20 -10.50 12.75
C TYR A 387 8.34 -9.98 11.61
N LEU A 388 7.20 -9.37 11.93
CA LEU A 388 6.22 -8.94 10.94
C LEU A 388 6.60 -7.67 10.17
N GLU A 389 6.06 -7.58 8.96
CA GLU A 389 6.01 -6.38 8.13
C GLU A 389 4.54 -6.05 7.86
N HIS A 390 3.89 -6.80 6.96
CA HIS A 390 2.49 -6.63 6.59
C HIS A 390 1.65 -7.83 7.03
N VAL A 391 0.41 -7.59 7.42
CA VAL A 391 -0.58 -8.65 7.69
C VAL A 391 -1.83 -8.39 6.87
N GLN A 392 -2.39 -9.44 6.26
CA GLN A 392 -3.65 -9.34 5.51
C GLN A 392 -4.69 -10.31 6.06
N ALA A 393 -5.91 -9.82 6.26
CA ALA A 393 -7.10 -10.62 6.52
C ALA A 393 -7.91 -10.70 5.22
N VAL A 394 -7.75 -11.78 4.47
CA VAL A 394 -8.47 -12.01 3.22
C VAL A 394 -9.88 -12.48 3.55
N VAL A 395 -10.86 -11.58 3.56
CA VAL A 395 -12.22 -11.82 4.07
C VAL A 395 -13.22 -12.03 2.92
N SER A 396 -14.16 -12.95 3.14
CA SER A 396 -15.37 -13.07 2.34
C SER A 396 -16.60 -12.92 3.24
N SER A 397 -17.48 -11.97 2.94
CA SER A 397 -18.70 -11.68 3.70
C SER A 397 -19.88 -11.34 2.79
N ASN A 398 -21.09 -11.41 3.32
CA ASN A 398 -22.30 -10.87 2.69
C ASN A 398 -23.14 -10.16 3.74
N CYS A 399 -23.64 -8.96 3.43
CA CYS A 399 -24.30 -8.06 4.37
C CYS A 399 -25.56 -7.46 3.73
N SER A 400 -26.59 -7.21 4.55
CA SER A 400 -27.79 -6.46 4.12
C SER A 400 -27.51 -4.98 3.88
N ARG A 401 -26.40 -4.48 4.44
CA ARG A 401 -25.77 -3.20 4.13
C ARG A 401 -24.26 -3.35 4.39
N ARG A 402 -23.42 -3.16 3.38
CA ARG A 402 -21.96 -3.37 3.48
C ARG A 402 -21.26 -2.27 4.28
N GLY A 403 -21.65 -1.01 4.11
CA GLY A 403 -21.09 0.12 4.85
C GLY A 403 -21.31 0.13 6.36
N ASP A 404 -22.29 -0.65 6.85
CA ASP A 404 -22.49 -0.82 8.29
C ASP A 404 -21.53 -1.87 8.89
N LEU A 405 -20.77 -2.63 8.09
CA LEU A 405 -19.82 -3.63 8.57
C LEU A 405 -18.50 -2.96 9.02
N GLU A 406 -18.13 -3.16 10.27
CA GLU A 406 -16.79 -2.88 10.78
C GLU A 406 -16.02 -4.20 10.98
N LEU A 407 -14.72 -4.19 10.72
CA LEU A 407 -13.83 -5.33 10.93
C LEU A 407 -12.61 -4.90 11.75
N PHE A 408 -12.23 -5.75 12.71
CA PHE A 408 -11.03 -5.56 13.52
C PHE A 408 -10.18 -6.84 13.57
N LEU A 409 -8.87 -6.68 13.47
CA LEU A 409 -7.89 -7.76 13.61
C LEU A 409 -7.01 -7.52 14.84
N THR A 410 -6.98 -8.48 15.75
CA THR A 410 -6.12 -8.44 16.95
C THR A 410 -4.98 -9.45 16.86
N SER A 411 -3.75 -9.00 17.07
CA SER A 411 -2.53 -9.83 17.06
C SER A 411 -2.35 -10.65 18.36
N PRO A 412 -1.50 -11.69 18.35
CA PRO A 412 -1.12 -12.44 19.55
C PRO A 412 -0.46 -11.59 20.64
N MET A 413 0.12 -10.44 20.29
CA MET A 413 0.70 -9.48 21.24
C MET A 413 -0.32 -8.47 21.77
N GLY A 414 -1.58 -8.53 21.33
CA GLY A 414 -2.69 -7.70 21.80
C GLY A 414 -3.02 -6.48 20.95
N THR A 415 -2.26 -6.20 19.89
CA THR A 415 -2.48 -5.03 19.03
C THR A 415 -3.74 -5.21 18.19
N ARG A 416 -4.76 -4.37 18.42
CA ARG A 416 -6.06 -4.38 17.73
C ARG A 416 -6.10 -3.29 16.66
N SER A 417 -6.09 -3.67 15.39
CA SER A 417 -6.32 -2.79 14.25
C SER A 417 -7.79 -2.82 13.83
N MET A 418 -8.43 -1.66 13.66
CA MET A 418 -9.55 -1.56 12.72
C MET A 418 -8.99 -1.78 11.31
N ILE A 419 -9.57 -2.71 10.55
CA ILE A 419 -9.16 -3.05 9.17
C ILE A 419 -10.25 -2.71 8.15
N LEU A 420 -11.48 -2.50 8.61
CA LEU A 420 -12.57 -1.80 7.90
C LEU A 420 -13.36 -0.98 8.93
N SER A 421 -13.51 0.30 8.66
CA SER A 421 -14.36 1.25 9.35
C SER A 421 -15.76 1.33 8.74
N ARG A 422 -16.70 1.98 9.44
CA ARG A 422 -18.08 2.15 8.98
C ARG A 422 -18.16 3.22 7.88
N ARG A 423 -18.32 2.80 6.64
CA ARG A 423 -18.53 3.69 5.49
C ARG A 423 -19.99 4.14 5.37
N ALA A 424 -20.26 5.43 5.56
CA ALA A 424 -21.65 5.90 5.66
C ALA A 424 -22.40 5.84 4.32
N ASN A 425 -21.72 5.96 3.19
CA ASN A 425 -22.35 6.01 1.86
C ASN A 425 -22.63 4.62 1.27
N ASP A 426 -21.86 3.59 1.64
CA ASP A 426 -21.89 2.24 1.08
C ASP A 426 -23.18 1.47 1.43
N ASP A 427 -24.15 1.50 0.52
CA ASP A 427 -25.45 0.83 0.62
C ASP A 427 -25.52 -0.50 -0.15
N ASP A 428 -24.38 -1.10 -0.52
CA ASP A 428 -24.37 -2.44 -1.11
C ASP A 428 -25.06 -3.47 -0.18
N SER A 429 -25.86 -4.32 -0.81
CA SER A 429 -26.71 -5.34 -0.19
C SER A 429 -26.68 -6.67 -0.97
N ARG A 430 -25.68 -6.84 -1.86
CA ARG A 430 -25.61 -7.93 -2.85
C ARG A 430 -24.25 -8.62 -2.84
N ASP A 431 -23.18 -7.85 -2.94
CA ASP A 431 -21.85 -8.36 -3.29
C ASP A 431 -20.98 -8.59 -2.04
N GLY A 432 -21.12 -7.72 -1.04
CA GLY A 432 -20.37 -7.75 0.20
C GLY A 432 -18.88 -7.58 -0.07
N PHE A 433 -18.08 -8.49 0.50
CA PHE A 433 -16.68 -8.65 0.17
C PHE A 433 -16.43 -10.09 -0.29
N THR A 434 -15.70 -10.28 -1.39
CA THR A 434 -15.35 -11.61 -1.91
C THR A 434 -13.84 -11.75 -2.01
N LYS A 435 -13.25 -12.47 -1.03
CA LYS A 435 -11.80 -12.66 -0.87
C LYS A 435 -11.02 -11.33 -0.85
N TRP A 436 -11.58 -10.30 -0.22
CA TRP A 436 -10.97 -8.97 -0.16
C TRP A 436 -9.79 -8.92 0.82
N PRO A 437 -8.58 -8.49 0.41
CA PRO A 437 -7.35 -8.66 1.19
C PRO A 437 -7.05 -7.47 2.11
N PHE A 438 -7.96 -7.14 3.03
CA PHE A 438 -7.79 -6.07 4.04
C PHE A 438 -6.41 -6.14 4.71
N MET A 439 -5.67 -5.03 4.74
CA MET A 439 -4.26 -5.00 5.16
C MET A 439 -4.06 -4.19 6.45
N THR A 440 -3.07 -4.57 7.25
CA THR A 440 -2.58 -3.76 8.38
C THR A 440 -1.06 -3.77 8.49
N THR A 441 -0.49 -2.58 8.66
CA THR A 441 0.93 -2.33 8.94
C THR A 441 1.19 -2.20 10.45
N HIS A 442 0.15 -1.97 11.27
CA HIS A 442 0.30 -1.58 12.69
C HIS A 442 1.03 -2.62 13.56
N THR A 443 1.05 -3.89 13.12
CA THR A 443 1.76 -4.99 13.80
C THR A 443 3.23 -5.12 13.38
N TRP A 444 3.79 -4.11 12.70
CA TRP A 444 5.18 -4.12 12.23
C TRP A 444 6.18 -4.45 13.36
N GLY A 445 7.06 -5.41 13.08
CA GLY A 445 8.06 -5.92 14.01
C GLY A 445 7.57 -6.91 15.07
N GLU A 446 6.25 -7.15 15.21
CA GLU A 446 5.68 -8.08 16.19
C GLU A 446 5.96 -9.56 15.86
N TYR A 447 5.76 -10.41 16.88
CA TYR A 447 5.83 -11.86 16.78
C TYR A 447 4.46 -12.43 16.35
N PRO A 448 4.37 -13.13 15.21
CA PRO A 448 3.09 -13.63 14.69
C PRO A 448 2.59 -14.92 15.34
N GLN A 449 3.40 -15.59 16.18
CA GLN A 449 3.01 -16.85 16.82
C GLN A 449 1.97 -16.64 17.93
N GLY A 450 0.89 -17.43 17.87
CA GLY A 450 -0.20 -17.42 18.86
C GLY A 450 -1.56 -17.23 18.20
N VAL A 451 -2.50 -16.61 18.93
CA VAL A 451 -3.90 -16.48 18.49
C VAL A 451 -4.16 -15.10 17.86
N TRP A 452 -4.46 -15.09 16.57
CA TRP A 452 -5.04 -13.96 15.85
C TRP A 452 -6.56 -14.01 15.95
N THR A 453 -7.21 -12.88 16.22
CA THR A 453 -8.67 -12.81 16.30
C THR A 453 -9.22 -11.84 15.25
N LEU A 454 -10.04 -12.34 14.33
CA LEU A 454 -10.92 -11.51 13.52
C LEU A 454 -12.24 -11.27 14.26
N GLU A 455 -12.55 -9.99 14.48
CA GLU A 455 -13.80 -9.48 15.03
C GLU A 455 -14.56 -8.74 13.93
N ALA A 456 -15.88 -8.89 13.90
CA ALA A 456 -16.76 -8.24 12.94
C ALA A 456 -18.01 -7.74 13.68
N SER A 457 -18.36 -6.46 13.46
CA SER A 457 -19.49 -5.78 14.10
C SER A 457 -20.33 -5.05 13.06
N PHE A 458 -21.60 -4.80 13.39
CA PHE A 458 -22.45 -3.91 12.60
C PHE A 458 -22.66 -2.60 13.37
N ASN A 459 -22.22 -1.49 12.78
CA ASN A 459 -22.47 -0.14 13.27
C ASN A 459 -23.53 0.52 12.39
N SER A 460 -24.80 0.37 12.78
CA SER A 460 -25.95 0.85 11.99
C SER A 460 -26.13 2.38 11.98
N GLY A 461 -25.20 3.15 12.58
CA GLY A 461 -25.25 4.62 12.57
C GLY A 461 -26.50 5.24 13.21
N GLY A 462 -27.20 4.50 14.07
CA GLY A 462 -28.50 4.90 14.63
C GLY A 462 -29.73 4.53 13.79
N SER A 463 -29.56 3.78 12.69
CA SER A 463 -30.68 3.22 11.92
C SER A 463 -31.53 2.29 12.79
N ALA A 464 -32.86 2.45 12.69
CA ALA A 464 -33.84 1.64 13.40
C ALA A 464 -33.95 0.19 12.87
N THR A 465 -33.35 -0.12 11.73
CA THR A 465 -33.23 -1.48 11.19
C THR A 465 -31.81 -1.99 11.41
N PRO A 466 -31.60 -3.03 12.25
CA PRO A 466 -30.27 -3.62 12.42
C PRO A 466 -29.77 -4.22 11.12
N ALA A 467 -28.54 -3.88 10.72
CA ALA A 467 -27.85 -4.58 9.65
C ALA A 467 -27.58 -6.05 10.05
N SER A 468 -27.54 -6.93 9.06
CA SER A 468 -27.38 -8.36 9.23
C SER A 468 -26.47 -8.93 8.14
N GLY A 469 -25.84 -10.07 8.39
CA GLY A 469 -24.90 -10.65 7.43
C GLY A 469 -24.12 -11.83 7.97
N TRP A 470 -23.19 -12.32 7.14
CA TRP A 470 -22.47 -13.56 7.35
C TRP A 470 -21.02 -13.42 6.89
N LEU A 471 -20.06 -13.74 7.75
CA LEU A 471 -18.70 -14.08 7.32
C LEU A 471 -18.75 -15.45 6.63
N ARG A 472 -18.62 -15.46 5.29
CA ARG A 472 -18.54 -16.68 4.48
C ARG A 472 -17.20 -17.40 4.71
N GLY A 473 -16.14 -16.66 5.03
CA GLY A 473 -14.84 -17.18 5.43
C GLY A 473 -13.78 -16.09 5.53
N TRP A 474 -12.59 -16.43 6.02
CA TRP A 474 -11.40 -15.58 5.92
C TRP A 474 -10.13 -16.44 5.91
N SER A 475 -9.00 -15.86 5.50
CA SER A 475 -7.66 -16.41 5.73
C SER A 475 -6.69 -15.30 6.13
N LEU A 476 -5.82 -15.60 7.09
CA LEU A 476 -4.74 -14.74 7.55
C LEU A 476 -3.50 -14.98 6.69
N VAL A 477 -2.94 -13.92 6.10
CA VAL A 477 -1.64 -13.96 5.39
C VAL A 477 -0.65 -13.07 6.15
N LEU A 478 0.56 -13.57 6.35
CA LEU A 478 1.59 -12.95 7.17
C LEU A 478 2.83 -12.72 6.31
N HIS A 479 3.33 -11.49 6.27
CA HIS A 479 4.56 -11.12 5.56
C HIS A 479 5.57 -10.58 6.56
N GLY A 480 6.85 -10.90 6.37
CA GLY A 480 7.89 -10.56 7.32
C GLY A 480 9.17 -11.37 7.13
N THR A 481 10.00 -11.40 8.18
CA THR A 481 11.33 -12.05 8.17
C THR A 481 11.46 -13.16 9.22
N ARG A 482 12.30 -14.15 8.88
CA ARG A 482 12.69 -15.25 9.77
C ARG A 482 13.80 -14.87 10.75
N ALA A 483 14.76 -14.08 10.29
CA ALA A 483 15.90 -13.59 11.06
C ALA A 483 15.66 -12.14 11.50
N PRO A 484 16.19 -11.71 12.67
CA PRO A 484 15.93 -10.37 13.20
C PRO A 484 16.41 -9.28 12.24
N PRO A 485 15.51 -8.43 11.71
CA PRO A 485 15.84 -7.49 10.62
C PRO A 485 16.83 -6.40 11.06
N TYR A 486 16.91 -6.11 12.36
CA TYR A 486 17.69 -4.99 12.90
C TYR A 486 18.95 -5.39 13.67
N ALA A 487 19.29 -6.69 13.74
CA ALA A 487 20.39 -7.17 14.58
C ALA A 487 21.78 -6.62 14.20
N GLN A 488 22.00 -6.27 12.93
CA GLN A 488 23.25 -5.67 12.45
C GLN A 488 23.30 -4.14 12.59
N LEU A 489 22.20 -3.49 12.95
CA LEU A 489 22.10 -2.04 13.09
C LEU A 489 22.46 -1.62 14.52
N GLN A 490 22.99 -0.41 14.68
CA GLN A 490 23.21 0.22 15.98
C GLN A 490 22.44 1.54 16.04
N PRO A 491 21.49 1.71 16.97
CA PRO A 491 20.77 2.97 17.12
C PRO A 491 21.71 4.07 17.64
N GLN A 492 21.69 5.23 17.00
CA GLN A 492 22.44 6.41 17.47
C GLN A 492 21.77 7.08 18.69
N ASP A 493 20.44 6.98 18.77
CA ASP A 493 19.61 7.48 19.87
C ASP A 493 18.94 6.28 20.58
N PRO A 494 19.15 6.08 21.90
CA PRO A 494 18.53 4.99 22.66
C PRO A 494 17.01 5.12 22.81
N HIS A 495 16.42 6.27 22.47
CA HIS A 495 14.97 6.49 22.44
C HIS A 495 14.36 6.40 21.04
N SER A 496 15.16 6.15 20.00
CA SER A 496 14.67 5.93 18.65
C SER A 496 13.81 4.67 18.54
N LYS A 497 12.83 4.66 17.63
CA LYS A 497 12.03 3.46 17.30
C LYS A 497 12.88 2.23 17.00
N LEU A 498 14.03 2.43 16.34
CA LEU A 498 15.02 1.37 16.10
C LEU A 498 15.56 0.78 17.41
N ALA A 499 15.92 1.61 18.39
CA ALA A 499 16.36 1.14 19.70
C ALA A 499 15.24 0.39 20.45
N VAL A 500 14.02 0.92 20.43
CA VAL A 500 12.84 0.31 21.08
C VAL A 500 12.55 -1.08 20.51
N VAL A 501 12.40 -1.19 19.19
CA VAL A 501 12.07 -2.49 18.56
C VAL A 501 13.25 -3.45 18.59
N LYS A 502 14.49 -2.99 18.39
CA LYS A 502 15.67 -3.85 18.53
C LYS A 502 15.77 -4.43 19.94
N LYS A 503 15.49 -3.64 20.98
CA LYS A 503 15.44 -4.14 22.36
C LYS A 503 14.31 -5.17 22.54
N ALA A 504 13.11 -4.93 22.02
CA ALA A 504 12.03 -5.93 22.02
C ALA A 504 12.36 -7.20 21.22
N HIS A 505 13.30 -7.13 20.28
CA HIS A 505 13.87 -8.27 19.54
C HIS A 505 14.95 -9.03 20.33
N GLU A 506 15.74 -8.33 21.13
CA GLU A 506 16.79 -8.89 21.98
C GLU A 506 16.23 -9.50 23.28
N ASP A 507 15.32 -8.81 23.97
CA ASP A 507 14.71 -9.26 25.23
C ASP A 507 13.98 -10.62 25.05
N ASN A 508 13.14 -10.76 24.01
CA ASN A 508 12.42 -12.02 23.73
C ASN A 508 13.36 -13.17 23.30
N ALA A 509 14.53 -12.86 22.73
CA ALA A 509 15.54 -13.85 22.38
C ALA A 509 16.25 -14.45 23.62
N THR A 510 16.04 -13.87 24.81
CA THR A 510 16.54 -14.42 26.09
C THR A 510 15.49 -15.19 26.89
N ILE A 511 14.24 -15.23 26.42
CA ILE A 511 13.08 -15.85 27.10
C ILE A 511 12.74 -17.24 26.49
N LYS A 512 13.41 -17.64 25.40
CA LYS A 512 13.22 -18.91 24.67
C LYS A 512 14.50 -19.76 24.69
#